data_AF-A0A2M7J3E5-F1
#
_entry.id   AF-A0A2M7J3E5-F1
#
_cell.length_a   1.000
_cell.length_b   1.000
_cell.length_c   1.000
_cell.angle_alpha   90.00
_cell.angle_beta   90.00
_cell.angle_gamma   90.00
#
_symmetry.space_group_name_H-M   'P 1'
#
loop_
_entity.id
_entity.type
_entity.pdbx_description
1 polymer ?
#
loop_
_entity_poly.entity_id
_entity_poly.type
_entity_poly.pdbx_seq_one_letter_code
_entity_poly.pdbx_strand_id
1 'polypeptide(L)'
;FDGMYSSNQLDQYRVRLERAKDDVGTEIYITHRGKEEMLEADGSGSKWQTRESDPALEAEMLQRLMVRFGGTTPAQAAAASGETSQASTGTANLLEIFDGSSVIVINDAFDKSWRRVGLAIERAGLVVEDKDREKGVYFLRTAQAEKGWLDTLQFWKDDADSNVRYRVNVKDGGASCEVSVTDQNGVSSDASKQRLEAIYKHISQ
;
A
#
# COMPACT_ATOMS: atom_id res chain seq x y z
N PHE A 1 18.83 -39.41 2.09
CA PHE A 1 18.80 -37.98 1.76
C PHE A 1 17.42 -37.67 1.24
N ASP A 2 16.50 -37.23 2.08
CA ASP A 2 15.31 -36.55 1.56
C ASP A 2 14.62 -35.74 2.65
N GLY A 3 14.26 -34.53 2.30
CA GLY A 3 13.86 -33.49 3.24
C GLY A 3 14.15 -32.15 2.61
N MET A 4 13.44 -31.85 1.51
CA MET A 4 13.31 -30.48 1.06
C MET A 4 12.64 -29.69 2.18
N TYR A 5 13.44 -29.08 3.04
CA TYR A 5 12.99 -28.04 3.95
C TYR A 5 12.54 -26.87 3.08
N SER A 6 11.24 -26.75 2.86
CA SER A 6 10.62 -25.49 2.46
C SER A 6 11.05 -24.43 3.47
N SER A 7 11.38 -23.20 3.04
CA SER A 7 11.61 -22.13 3.99
C SER A 7 10.37 -21.98 4.88
N ASN A 8 10.59 -21.66 6.16
CA ASN A 8 9.53 -21.28 7.10
C ASN A 8 8.96 -19.88 6.80
N GLN A 9 9.12 -19.40 5.56
CA GLN A 9 8.74 -18.07 5.09
C GLN A 9 8.12 -18.19 3.70
N LEU A 10 7.06 -17.43 3.47
CA LEU A 10 6.37 -17.26 2.19
C LEU A 10 6.29 -15.77 1.87
N ASP A 11 6.72 -15.38 0.67
CA ASP A 11 6.66 -14.01 0.22
C ASP A 11 5.68 -13.87 -0.95
N GLN A 12 4.75 -12.93 -0.85
CA GLN A 12 3.80 -12.57 -1.89
C GLN A 12 4.10 -11.16 -2.38
N TYR A 13 4.23 -10.99 -3.70
CA TYR A 13 4.44 -9.69 -4.31
C TYR A 13 3.22 -9.26 -5.12
N ARG A 14 2.86 -7.98 -5.01
CA ARG A 14 1.92 -7.32 -5.91
C ARG A 14 2.69 -6.34 -6.77
N VAL A 15 2.52 -6.47 -8.08
CA VAL A 15 3.14 -5.57 -9.06
C VAL A 15 2.05 -4.78 -9.76
N ARG A 16 2.21 -3.45 -9.79
CA ARG A 16 1.32 -2.53 -10.49
C ARG A 16 2.14 -1.76 -11.53
N LEU A 17 1.62 -1.73 -12.75
CA LEU A 17 2.24 -1.01 -13.86
C LEU A 17 1.33 0.15 -14.27
N GLU A 18 1.91 1.33 -14.43
CA GLU A 18 1.20 2.55 -14.83
C GLU A 18 1.93 3.25 -15.97
N ARG A 19 1.19 3.85 -16.89
CA ARG A 19 1.79 4.77 -17.87
C ARG A 19 2.35 5.98 -17.14
N ALA A 20 3.58 6.35 -17.49
CA ALA A 20 4.20 7.57 -17.00
C ALA A 20 3.40 8.80 -17.49
N LYS A 21 3.49 9.92 -16.76
CA LYS A 21 2.75 11.16 -17.02
C LYS A 21 3.02 11.75 -18.41
N ASP A 22 4.20 11.51 -18.96
CA ASP A 22 4.63 11.96 -20.29
C ASP A 22 4.30 10.97 -21.42
N ASP A 23 3.69 9.82 -21.09
CA ASP A 23 3.41 8.69 -21.98
C ASP A 23 4.66 8.05 -22.64
N VAL A 24 5.86 8.43 -22.19
CA VAL A 24 7.14 7.93 -22.72
C VAL A 24 7.58 6.65 -21.99
N GLY A 25 7.06 6.40 -20.78
CA GLY A 25 7.50 5.30 -19.92
C GLY A 25 6.40 4.51 -19.21
N THR A 26 6.82 3.53 -18.41
CA THR A 26 5.97 2.78 -17.48
C THR A 26 6.56 2.89 -16.08
N GLU A 27 5.78 3.40 -15.13
CA GLU A 27 6.10 3.36 -13.72
C GLU A 27 5.73 1.97 -13.17
N ILE A 28 6.67 1.30 -12.51
CA ILE A 28 6.49 -0.02 -11.90
C ILE A 28 6.50 0.15 -10.38
N TYR A 29 5.45 -0.32 -9.73
CA TYR A 29 5.29 -0.34 -8.28
C TYR A 29 5.28 -1.79 -7.80
N ILE A 30 6.00 -2.08 -6.72
CA ILE A 30 6.07 -3.41 -6.12
C ILE A 30 5.80 -3.28 -4.64
N THR A 31 4.86 -4.09 -4.14
CA THR A 31 4.61 -4.24 -2.71
C THR A 31 4.78 -5.69 -2.29
N HIS A 32 5.38 -5.90 -1.13
CA HIS A 32 5.68 -7.21 -0.56
C HIS A 32 4.80 -7.51 0.65
N ARG A 33 4.34 -8.75 0.79
CA ARG A 33 3.66 -9.29 1.98
C ARG A 33 4.29 -10.63 2.36
N GLY A 34 4.81 -10.71 3.57
CA GLY A 34 5.41 -11.93 4.10
C GLY A 34 4.43 -12.73 4.96
N LYS A 35 4.62 -14.05 4.98
CA LYS A 35 4.13 -14.94 6.03
C LYS A 35 5.30 -15.73 6.58
N GLU A 36 5.29 -16.00 7.88
CA GLU A 36 6.26 -16.88 8.51
C GLU A 36 5.54 -17.98 9.29
N GLU A 37 6.15 -19.16 9.33
CA GLU A 37 5.65 -20.30 10.06
C GLU A 37 6.12 -20.21 11.52
N MET A 38 5.17 -20.05 12.44
CA MET A 38 5.41 -20.08 13.88
C MET A 38 4.91 -21.38 14.49
N LEU A 39 5.75 -21.99 15.33
CA LEU A 39 5.38 -23.12 16.17
C LEU A 39 4.39 -22.67 17.25
N GLU A 40 3.36 -23.46 17.47
CA GLU A 40 2.43 -23.25 18.57
C GLU A 40 3.14 -23.48 19.92
N ALA A 41 2.79 -22.69 20.93
CA ALA A 41 3.43 -22.74 22.25
C ALA A 41 3.23 -24.08 22.98
N ASP A 42 2.20 -24.84 22.60
CA ASP A 42 1.90 -26.17 23.12
C ASP A 42 2.61 -27.32 22.36
N GLY A 43 3.38 -26.98 21.32
CA GLY A 43 4.08 -27.95 20.47
C GLY A 43 3.16 -28.81 19.59
N SER A 44 1.88 -28.45 19.47
CA SER A 44 0.88 -29.23 18.72
C SER A 44 1.00 -29.09 17.20
N GLY A 45 1.76 -28.11 16.71
CA GLY A 45 1.97 -27.90 15.29
C GLY A 45 2.55 -26.52 14.96
N SER A 46 2.37 -26.10 13.71
CA SER A 46 2.79 -24.81 13.19
C SER A 46 1.63 -24.07 12.52
N LYS A 47 1.69 -22.74 12.54
CA LYS A 47 0.74 -21.86 11.85
C LYS A 47 1.48 -20.78 11.08
N TRP A 48 0.92 -20.42 9.92
CA TRP A 48 1.38 -19.27 9.17
C TRP A 48 0.85 -17.98 9.79
N GLN A 49 1.75 -17.08 10.18
CA GLN A 49 1.43 -15.75 10.66
C GLN A 49 1.92 -14.70 9.67
N THR A 50 1.20 -13.58 9.58
CA THR A 50 1.61 -12.45 8.74
C THR A 50 2.88 -11.81 9.31
N ARG A 51 3.89 -11.64 8.46
CA ARG A 51 5.13 -10.93 8.75
C ARG A 51 5.04 -9.50 8.22
N GLU A 52 5.76 -8.57 8.84
CA GLU A 52 5.87 -7.20 8.33
C GLU A 52 6.47 -7.19 6.92
N SER A 53 6.00 -6.27 6.08
CA SER A 53 6.53 -6.05 4.74
C SER A 53 7.97 -5.53 4.83
N ASP A 54 8.90 -6.20 4.15
CA ASP A 54 10.30 -5.80 4.05
C ASP A 54 10.58 -4.96 2.78
N PRO A 55 10.90 -3.65 2.89
CA PRO A 55 11.24 -2.80 1.74
C PRO A 55 12.51 -3.23 0.99
N ALA A 56 13.43 -3.94 1.65
CA ALA A 56 14.64 -4.44 0.98
C ALA A 56 14.29 -5.54 -0.04
N LEU A 57 13.31 -6.40 0.28
CA LEU A 57 12.79 -7.40 -0.64
C LEU A 57 12.04 -6.77 -1.82
N GLU A 58 11.30 -5.67 -1.57
CA GLU A 58 10.66 -4.89 -2.64
C GLU A 58 11.71 -4.30 -3.61
N ALA A 59 12.78 -3.72 -3.06
CA ALA A 59 13.89 -3.16 -3.84
C ALA A 59 14.64 -4.22 -4.64
N GLU A 60 14.88 -5.39 -4.05
CA GLU A 60 15.52 -6.51 -4.74
C GLU A 60 14.66 -7.02 -5.91
N MET A 61 13.36 -7.21 -5.68
CA MET A 61 12.43 -7.64 -6.72
C MET A 61 12.33 -6.60 -7.84
N LEU A 62 12.32 -5.30 -7.50
CA LEU A 62 12.36 -4.23 -8.49
C LEU A 62 13.63 -4.30 -9.32
N GLN A 63 14.79 -4.45 -8.68
CA GLN A 63 16.07 -4.57 -9.38
C GLN A 63 16.09 -5.79 -10.32
N ARG A 64 15.55 -6.93 -9.89
CA ARG A 64 15.41 -8.13 -10.73
C ARG A 64 14.55 -7.87 -11.96
N LEU A 65 13.41 -7.17 -11.78
CA LEU A 65 12.53 -6.79 -12.90
C LEU A 65 13.19 -5.80 -13.85
N MET A 66 13.89 -4.79 -13.34
CA MET A 66 14.62 -3.82 -14.16
C MET A 66 15.66 -4.52 -15.03
N VAL A 67 16.47 -5.42 -14.44
CA VAL A 67 17.45 -6.22 -15.19
C VAL A 67 16.76 -7.09 -16.23
N ARG A 68 15.63 -7.72 -15.89
CA ARG A 68 14.87 -8.57 -16.82
C ARG A 68 14.33 -7.79 -18.02
N PHE A 69 13.94 -6.54 -17.84
CA PHE A 69 13.46 -5.68 -18.93
C PHE A 69 14.57 -4.91 -19.65
N GLY A 70 15.84 -5.18 -19.33
CA GLY A 70 16.98 -4.51 -19.95
C GLY A 70 17.15 -3.04 -19.53
N GLY A 71 16.51 -2.64 -18.43
CA GLY A 71 16.69 -1.31 -17.82
C GLY A 71 17.99 -1.22 -17.02
N THR A 72 18.46 0.00 -16.82
CA THR A 72 19.61 0.30 -15.95
C THR A 72 19.23 0.13 -14.48
N THR A 73 20.03 -0.59 -13.70
CA THR A 73 19.80 -0.73 -12.25
C THR A 73 19.86 0.65 -11.54
N PRO A 74 19.26 0.83 -10.35
CA PRO A 74 19.34 2.11 -9.62
C PRO A 74 20.78 2.58 -9.40
N ALA A 75 21.72 1.65 -9.17
CA ALA A 75 23.15 1.96 -9.07
C ALA A 75 23.75 2.50 -10.38
N GLN A 76 23.34 1.95 -11.53
CA GLN A 76 23.77 2.44 -12.85
C GLN A 76 23.03 3.71 -13.27
N ALA A 77 21.77 3.88 -12.89
CA ALA A 77 20.98 5.07 -13.14
C ALA A 77 21.51 6.26 -12.32
N ALA A 78 21.78 6.08 -11.02
CA ALA A 78 22.37 7.10 -10.16
C ALA A 78 23.79 7.50 -10.59
N ALA A 79 24.58 6.53 -11.09
CA ALA A 79 25.89 6.81 -11.67
C ALA A 79 25.81 7.58 -13.01
N ALA A 80 24.72 7.42 -13.77
CA ALA A 80 24.50 8.11 -15.04
C ALA A 80 23.83 9.48 -14.89
N SER A 81 22.99 9.68 -13.86
CA SER A 81 22.26 10.93 -13.62
C SER A 81 22.96 11.87 -12.63
N GLY A 82 23.98 11.41 -11.90
CA GLY A 82 24.63 12.21 -10.84
C GLY A 82 23.72 12.52 -9.65
N GLU A 83 22.49 12.02 -9.65
CA GLU A 83 21.54 12.15 -8.55
C GLU A 83 21.74 10.98 -7.58
N THR A 84 22.48 11.23 -6.51
CA THR A 84 22.39 10.42 -5.29
C THR A 84 20.93 10.36 -4.87
N SER A 85 20.30 9.19 -5.02
CA SER A 85 18.90 8.91 -4.66
C SER A 85 18.67 8.87 -3.14
N GLN A 86 19.23 9.83 -2.39
CA GLN A 86 18.65 10.30 -1.14
C GLN A 86 17.76 11.50 -1.51
N ALA A 87 16.64 11.22 -2.18
CA ALA A 87 15.58 12.21 -2.23
C ALA A 87 15.15 12.44 -0.78
N SER A 88 15.38 13.64 -0.24
CA SER A 88 14.84 14.07 1.04
C SER A 88 13.32 13.83 1.02
N THR A 89 12.88 12.77 1.67
CA THR A 89 11.46 12.43 1.78
C THR A 89 10.78 13.54 2.55
N GLY A 90 9.79 14.22 1.95
CA GLY A 90 9.01 15.22 2.65
C GLY A 90 8.38 14.62 3.91
N THR A 91 8.41 15.33 5.03
CA THR A 91 7.78 14.86 6.26
C THR A 91 6.27 14.71 6.06
N ALA A 92 5.70 13.61 6.54
CA ALA A 92 4.26 13.39 6.60
C ALA A 92 3.81 13.47 8.06
N ASN A 93 2.74 14.21 8.33
CA ASN A 93 2.19 14.38 9.68
C ASN A 93 0.69 14.09 9.66
N LEU A 94 0.19 13.35 10.66
CA LEU A 94 -1.23 13.17 10.89
C LEU A 94 -1.74 14.31 11.79
N LEU A 95 -2.76 15.03 11.34
CA LEU A 95 -3.39 16.14 12.04
C LEU A 95 -4.88 15.85 12.24
N GLU A 96 -5.40 16.22 13.41
CA GLU A 96 -6.84 16.25 13.67
C GLU A 96 -7.37 17.68 13.45
N ILE A 97 -8.50 17.79 12.77
CA ILE A 97 -9.13 19.07 12.41
C ILE A 97 -10.32 19.32 13.37
N PHE A 98 -10.73 20.58 13.47
CA PHE A 98 -11.76 21.06 14.40
C PHE A 98 -13.12 20.36 14.30
N ASP A 99 -13.45 19.79 13.13
CA ASP A 99 -14.68 19.01 12.92
C ASP A 99 -14.57 17.56 13.43
N GLY A 100 -13.46 17.21 14.08
CA GLY A 100 -13.16 15.87 14.56
C GLY A 100 -12.73 14.91 13.45
N SER A 101 -12.51 15.38 12.23
CA SER A 101 -11.90 14.58 11.16
C SER A 101 -10.37 14.62 11.24
N SER A 102 -9.69 13.71 10.53
CA SER A 102 -8.24 13.65 10.50
C SER A 102 -7.73 13.74 9.06
N VAL A 103 -6.55 14.31 8.88
CA VAL A 103 -5.86 14.45 7.59
C VAL A 103 -4.38 14.19 7.72
N ILE A 104 -3.75 13.70 6.66
CA ILE A 104 -2.29 13.60 6.57
C ILE A 104 -1.79 14.79 5.74
N VAL A 105 -0.83 15.55 6.27
CA VAL A 105 -0.13 16.59 5.52
C VAL A 105 1.24 16.05 5.11
N ILE A 106 1.49 15.99 3.80
CA ILE A 106 2.76 15.56 3.22
C ILE A 106 3.47 16.79 2.66
N ASN A 107 4.64 17.11 3.20
CA ASN A 107 5.47 18.23 2.73
C ASN A 107 6.25 17.87 1.45
N ASP A 108 5.51 17.49 0.41
CA ASP A 108 6.02 17.19 -0.92
C ASP A 108 5.02 17.68 -1.99
N ALA A 109 5.54 17.96 -3.19
CA ALA A 109 4.74 18.28 -4.36
C ALA A 109 3.78 17.12 -4.72
N PHE A 110 2.66 17.46 -5.37
CA PHE A 110 1.59 16.52 -5.71
C PHE A 110 2.08 15.25 -6.40
N ASP A 111 2.96 15.36 -7.40
CA ASP A 111 3.41 14.19 -8.16
C ASP A 111 4.13 13.17 -7.26
N LYS A 112 4.89 13.61 -6.25
CA LYS A 112 5.56 12.73 -5.27
C LYS A 112 4.57 12.20 -4.23
N SER A 113 3.77 13.09 -3.66
CA SER A 113 2.74 12.75 -2.66
C SER A 113 1.75 11.71 -3.20
N TRP A 114 1.32 11.85 -4.45
CA TRP A 114 0.45 10.90 -5.12
C TRP A 114 1.01 9.47 -5.15
N ARG A 115 2.29 9.31 -5.55
CA ARG A 115 2.95 7.99 -5.60
C ARG A 115 3.11 7.40 -4.20
N ARG A 116 3.49 8.22 -3.22
CA ARG A 116 3.64 7.81 -1.81
C ARG A 116 2.33 7.32 -1.22
N VAL A 117 1.24 8.06 -1.44
CA VAL A 117 -0.10 7.67 -0.99
C VAL A 117 -0.52 6.36 -1.63
N GLY A 118 -0.33 6.20 -2.95
CA GLY A 118 -0.66 4.97 -3.66
C GLY A 118 0.07 3.74 -3.09
N LEU A 119 1.36 3.87 -2.78
CA LEU A 119 2.16 2.81 -2.17
C LEU A 119 1.71 2.50 -0.74
N ALA A 120 1.46 3.55 0.05
CA ALA A 120 1.00 3.41 1.43
C ALA A 120 -0.37 2.72 1.52
N ILE A 121 -1.29 2.99 0.59
CA ILE A 121 -2.58 2.31 0.49
C ILE A 121 -2.38 0.80 0.28
N GLU A 122 -1.48 0.40 -0.62
CA GLU A 122 -1.23 -1.01 -0.91
C GLU A 122 -0.59 -1.76 0.27
N ARG A 123 0.38 -1.12 0.93
CA ARG A 123 1.03 -1.62 2.14
C ARG A 123 0.05 -1.75 3.30
N ALA A 124 -0.89 -0.80 3.41
CA ALA A 124 -1.97 -0.81 4.40
C ALA A 124 -3.01 -1.93 4.19
N GLY A 125 -2.86 -2.79 3.17
CA GLY A 125 -3.81 -3.86 2.93
C GLY A 125 -4.99 -3.47 2.04
N LEU A 126 -5.15 -2.17 1.74
CA LEU A 126 -6.33 -1.62 1.06
C LEU A 126 -6.28 -1.89 -0.44
N VAL A 127 -7.44 -2.15 -1.04
CA VAL A 127 -7.55 -2.45 -2.48
C VAL A 127 -8.04 -1.20 -3.20
N VAL A 128 -7.23 -0.73 -4.16
CA VAL A 128 -7.62 0.35 -5.08
C VAL A 128 -8.45 -0.27 -6.22
N GLU A 129 -9.71 0.13 -6.31
CA GLU A 129 -10.62 -0.24 -7.41
C GLU A 129 -10.35 0.61 -8.65
N ASP A 130 -10.15 1.92 -8.45
CA ASP A 130 -9.87 2.88 -9.51
C ASP A 130 -9.09 4.09 -8.95
N LYS A 131 -8.53 4.93 -9.82
CA LYS A 131 -7.91 6.19 -9.44
C LYS A 131 -8.10 7.26 -10.51
N ASP A 132 -8.34 8.48 -10.07
CA ASP A 132 -8.39 9.66 -10.90
C ASP A 132 -7.31 10.62 -10.42
N ARG A 133 -6.19 10.67 -11.14
CA ARG A 133 -5.06 11.53 -10.79
C ARG A 133 -5.41 13.01 -10.96
N GLU A 134 -6.17 13.36 -11.99
CA GLU A 134 -6.54 14.76 -12.27
C GLU A 134 -7.41 15.32 -11.14
N LYS A 135 -8.31 14.49 -10.60
CA LYS A 135 -9.12 14.85 -9.44
C LYS A 135 -8.42 14.61 -8.10
N GLY A 136 -7.26 13.95 -8.10
CA GLY A 136 -6.56 13.59 -6.88
C GLY A 136 -7.34 12.58 -6.02
N VAL A 137 -8.00 11.58 -6.60
CA VAL A 137 -8.82 10.61 -5.85
C VAL A 137 -8.42 9.16 -6.13
N TYR A 138 -8.20 8.37 -5.08
CA TYR A 138 -8.19 6.91 -5.15
C TYR A 138 -9.52 6.35 -4.67
N PHE A 139 -10.11 5.45 -5.45
CA PHE A 139 -11.32 4.72 -5.08
C PHE A 139 -10.92 3.38 -4.47
N LEU A 140 -11.31 3.16 -3.22
CA LEU A 140 -11.00 1.94 -2.48
C LEU A 140 -12.23 1.06 -2.38
N ARG A 141 -11.98 -0.25 -2.45
CA ARG A 141 -12.95 -1.28 -2.07
C ARG A 141 -12.49 -1.97 -0.80
N THR A 142 -13.41 -2.28 0.10
CA THR A 142 -13.11 -3.23 1.17
C THR A 142 -12.77 -4.58 0.57
N ALA A 143 -11.58 -5.09 0.87
CA ALA A 143 -11.30 -6.49 0.59
C ALA A 143 -12.34 -7.31 1.37
N GLN A 144 -13.12 -8.10 0.65
CA GLN A 144 -13.99 -9.09 1.26
C GLN A 144 -13.10 -9.92 2.18
N ALA A 145 -13.35 -9.89 3.50
CA ALA A 145 -12.68 -10.79 4.42
C ALA A 145 -12.83 -12.18 3.83
N GLU A 146 -11.72 -12.90 3.63
CA GLU A 146 -11.78 -14.25 3.08
C GLU A 146 -12.77 -15.04 3.94
N LYS A 147 -13.96 -15.30 3.41
CA LYS A 147 -14.99 -16.12 4.08
C LYS A 147 -14.29 -17.44 4.36
N GLY A 148 -13.92 -17.65 5.62
CA GLY A 148 -13.35 -18.92 6.03
C GLY A 148 -14.35 -20.02 5.68
N TRP A 149 -13.88 -21.24 5.44
CA TRP A 149 -14.73 -22.41 5.18
C TRP A 149 -15.80 -22.66 6.27
N LEU A 150 -15.71 -21.95 7.41
CA LEU A 150 -16.67 -21.93 8.52
C LEU A 150 -17.83 -20.94 8.34
N ASP A 151 -17.69 -19.91 7.51
CA ASP A 151 -18.74 -18.92 7.22
C ASP A 151 -19.85 -19.50 6.33
N THR A 152 -19.60 -20.64 5.67
CA THR A 152 -20.62 -21.35 4.87
C THR A 152 -21.76 -21.91 5.74
N LEU A 153 -21.59 -21.99 7.07
CA LEU A 153 -22.60 -22.51 8.00
C LEU A 153 -23.47 -21.41 8.65
N GLN A 154 -23.21 -20.13 8.36
CA GLN A 154 -23.94 -19.01 8.95
C GLN A 154 -24.90 -18.33 7.96
N PHE A 155 -25.84 -19.11 7.39
CA PHE A 155 -26.84 -18.65 6.40
C PHE A 155 -27.85 -17.59 6.93
N TRP A 156 -27.89 -17.33 8.23
CA TRP A 156 -28.93 -16.58 8.95
C TRP A 156 -28.62 -15.10 9.23
N LYS A 157 -27.41 -14.62 8.92
CA LYS A 157 -27.08 -13.20 9.07
C LYS A 157 -27.13 -12.56 7.69
N ASP A 158 -28.09 -11.64 7.51
CA ASP A 158 -28.17 -10.74 6.37
C ASP A 158 -26.76 -10.25 5.99
N ASP A 159 -26.41 -10.43 4.73
CA ASP A 159 -25.22 -9.87 4.09
C ASP A 159 -25.28 -8.34 4.27
N ALA A 160 -24.67 -7.84 5.32
CA ALA A 160 -24.39 -6.42 5.47
C ALA A 160 -23.43 -6.03 4.34
N ASP A 161 -23.99 -5.30 3.38
CA ASP A 161 -23.40 -4.75 2.15
C ASP A 161 -21.86 -4.84 2.10
N SER A 162 -21.36 -5.93 1.53
CA SER A 162 -19.93 -6.27 1.49
C SER A 162 -19.13 -5.40 0.49
N ASN A 163 -19.73 -4.35 -0.06
CA ASN A 163 -19.16 -3.46 -1.06
C ASN A 163 -19.06 -2.01 -0.55
N VAL A 164 -18.63 -1.81 0.69
CA VAL A 164 -18.41 -0.46 1.21
C VAL A 164 -17.22 0.18 0.49
N ARG A 165 -17.49 1.28 -0.20
CA ARG A 165 -16.50 2.04 -0.98
C ARG A 165 -16.02 3.26 -0.21
N TYR A 166 -14.72 3.50 -0.29
CA TYR A 166 -14.08 4.68 0.29
C TYR A 166 -13.32 5.45 -0.78
N ARG A 167 -13.04 6.71 -0.49
CA ARG A 167 -12.23 7.59 -1.33
C ARG A 167 -11.08 8.13 -0.51
N VAL A 168 -9.88 8.02 -1.06
CA VAL A 168 -8.71 8.76 -0.55
C VAL A 168 -8.52 9.97 -1.44
N ASN A 169 -8.67 11.17 -0.87
CA ASN A 169 -8.53 12.43 -1.58
C ASN A 169 -7.13 12.98 -1.28
N VAL A 170 -6.39 13.35 -2.32
CA VAL A 170 -5.07 13.98 -2.26
C VAL A 170 -5.22 15.37 -2.86
N LYS A 171 -5.26 16.38 -2.00
CA LYS A 171 -5.43 17.78 -2.39
C LYS A 171 -4.07 18.46 -2.49
N ASP A 172 -3.78 19.04 -3.66
CA ASP A 172 -2.57 19.82 -3.89
C ASP A 172 -2.67 21.21 -3.22
N GLY A 173 -1.73 21.50 -2.33
CA GLY A 173 -1.51 22.81 -1.70
C GLY A 173 -0.26 23.53 -2.20
N GLY A 174 0.36 23.04 -3.29
CA GLY A 174 1.58 23.57 -3.89
C GLY A 174 2.84 23.03 -3.22
N ALA A 175 3.14 23.52 -2.01
CA ALA A 175 4.32 23.10 -1.25
C ALA A 175 4.08 21.83 -0.40
N SER A 176 2.81 21.52 -0.14
CA SER A 176 2.38 20.33 0.59
C SER A 176 1.08 19.79 0.02
N CYS A 177 0.80 18.52 0.28
CA CYS A 177 -0.45 17.87 -0.07
C CYS A 177 -1.20 17.45 1.19
N GLU A 178 -2.52 17.63 1.18
CA GLU A 178 -3.42 17.16 2.23
C GLU A 178 -4.10 15.88 1.76
N VAL A 179 -4.10 14.85 2.61
CA VAL A 179 -4.71 13.56 2.31
C VAL A 179 -5.83 13.28 3.32
N SER A 180 -7.01 12.97 2.81
CA SER A 180 -8.18 12.61 3.63
C SER A 180 -8.83 11.33 3.13
N VAL A 181 -9.53 10.63 4.02
CA VAL A 181 -10.35 9.47 3.65
C VAL A 181 -11.82 9.77 3.94
N THR A 182 -12.68 9.52 2.97
CA THR A 182 -14.14 9.67 3.09
C THR A 182 -14.85 8.44 2.54
N ASP A 183 -16.13 8.27 2.89
CA ASP A 183 -16.98 7.27 2.26
C ASP A 183 -17.41 7.69 0.83
N GLN A 184 -18.23 6.86 0.19
CA GLN A 184 -18.81 7.16 -1.13
C GLN A 184 -19.70 8.41 -1.18
N ASN A 185 -20.19 8.90 -0.03
CA ASN A 185 -21.01 10.11 0.08
C ASN A 185 -20.17 11.35 0.44
N GLY A 186 -18.90 11.16 0.82
CA GLY A 186 -17.98 12.23 1.17
C GLY A 186 -17.93 12.50 2.67
N VAL A 187 -18.51 11.61 3.47
CA VAL A 187 -18.61 11.72 4.92
C VAL A 187 -17.38 11.09 5.56
N SER A 188 -16.83 11.79 6.56
CA SER A 188 -15.80 11.23 7.44
C SER A 188 -16.47 10.43 8.56
N SER A 189 -15.96 9.24 8.82
CA SER A 189 -16.46 8.29 9.81
C SER A 189 -15.30 7.66 10.56
N ASP A 190 -15.55 6.96 11.67
CA ASP A 190 -14.49 6.23 12.39
C ASP A 190 -13.80 5.20 11.49
N ALA A 191 -14.55 4.57 10.59
CA ALA A 191 -14.01 3.66 9.60
C ALA A 191 -13.11 4.38 8.58
N SER A 192 -13.41 5.63 8.23
CA SER A 192 -12.56 6.46 7.37
C SER A 192 -11.27 6.84 8.11
N LYS A 193 -11.34 7.19 9.39
CA LYS A 193 -10.18 7.51 10.24
C LYS A 193 -9.22 6.33 10.35
N GLN A 194 -9.73 5.13 10.66
CA GLN A 194 -8.91 3.92 10.75
C GLN A 194 -8.12 3.64 9.46
N ARG A 195 -8.73 3.87 8.29
CA ARG A 195 -8.06 3.72 6.99
C ARG A 195 -6.99 4.78 6.78
N LEU A 196 -7.27 6.03 7.15
CA LEU A 196 -6.29 7.10 7.06
C LEU A 196 -5.08 6.82 7.96
N GLU A 197 -5.30 6.35 9.19
CA GLU A 197 -4.23 5.96 10.12
C GLU A 197 -3.38 4.80 9.55
N ALA A 198 -4.03 3.80 8.94
CA ALA A 198 -3.32 2.71 8.28
C ALA A 198 -2.44 3.22 7.12
N ILE A 199 -2.94 4.16 6.31
CA ILE A 199 -2.16 4.83 5.25
C ILE A 199 -0.99 5.62 5.87
N TYR A 200 -1.23 6.38 6.93
CA TYR A 200 -0.20 7.18 7.60
C TYR A 200 0.95 6.33 8.15
N LYS A 201 0.64 5.15 8.72
CA LYS A 201 1.65 4.21 9.22
C LYS A 201 2.64 3.78 8.12
N HIS A 202 2.17 3.63 6.89
CA HIS A 202 2.99 3.16 5.77
C HIS A 202 3.54 4.25 4.85
N ILE A 203 3.13 5.51 5.05
CA ILE A 203 3.67 6.66 4.30
C ILE A 203 4.92 7.27 4.96
N SER A 204 5.09 6.99 6.25
CA SER A 204 6.20 7.43 7.10
C SER A 204 7.35 6.42 7.18
N GLN A 205 7.14 5.20 6.65
CA GLN A 205 8.15 4.14 6.47
C GLN A 205 8.85 4.27 5.12
#